data_AF-A0A0V0QIC8-F1
#
_entry.id   AF-A0A0V0QIC8-F1
#
_cell.length_a   1.000
_cell.length_b   1.000
_cell.length_c   1.000
_cell.angle_alpha   90.00
_cell.angle_beta   90.00
_cell.angle_gamma   90.00
#
_symmetry.space_group_name_H-M   'P 1'
#
loop_
_entity.id
_entity.type
_entity.pdbx_description
1 polymer ?
#
loop_
_entity_poly.entity_id
_entity_poly.type
_entity_poly.pdbx_seq_one_letter_code
_entity_poly.pdbx_strand_id
1 'polypeptide(L)'
;MIYSNFQNQQSVLPQVNILQVQNENYNKSLNLLNKFLFFNVQATDYLSQSQYKYILKVILGHEFDESILEQIFEQCLLNQKTQVLQNTNISQPQVRVQDFIEILLDAEKRLYQKAMHTQSAIQQYQIQKQQSEEIVRSTQNIQKNNFGIDQDSAVTVTVLEGIELYDEQGPNEVPFVQIQVGKNIQKTTGNVNISKIDGLNVFQWGQSLVFPVEMGSEEIYVDVFSFDTALNQNFVVGKFSIELKELQSQNQVDQEYTLYNNLGIVQNQKKLKLSIQYIFDKQLYNEQIYERISTYLEELNSDVIDFNSDLEIIKELYQAQIPANVNPYDVQIQLQEAREELEKEQTKHISQDIWIVYFLSLGFVGVALLKNLTFYGMLDLILSIFILKGFWLNYFDLVNLKSNMYCLVLGSIFDVLNLMIYNSGLWDEKDRVYLTQIQGSSSGQFVWSILMVWISLFYKIVLFLALNYVKYIYNRDQQYAFGYDVFSSEGIHNNPFIVRDMRYFDRMRQKKQQMKMMQQSQIIQGYYQKQQQALMVSQNAGYKNNNNINNSNINAQNQQNLQRSYQGSFY
;
A
#
# COMPACT_ATOMS: atom_id res chain seq x y z
N MET A 1 41.13 5.19 -14.73
CA MET A 1 41.80 4.90 -13.44
C MET A 1 41.90 6.17 -12.58
N ILE A 2 40.77 6.64 -12.03
CA ILE A 2 40.72 7.70 -10.99
C ILE A 2 39.57 7.32 -10.03
N TYR A 3 39.70 6.18 -9.36
CA TYR A 3 38.78 5.75 -8.30
C TYR A 3 39.58 4.97 -7.26
N SER A 4 40.45 5.66 -6.52
CA SER A 4 41.21 5.00 -5.46
C SER A 4 41.71 5.95 -4.38
N ASN A 5 40.88 6.92 -3.92
CA ASN A 5 41.28 7.75 -2.78
C ASN A 5 40.13 8.45 -2.04
N PHE A 6 39.00 7.77 -1.78
CA PHE A 6 38.02 8.28 -0.79
C PHE A 6 37.33 7.11 -0.07
N GLN A 7 38.11 6.28 0.60
CA GLN A 7 37.65 5.53 1.77
C GLN A 7 38.29 6.19 2.99
N ASN A 8 37.44 6.60 3.95
CA ASN A 8 37.75 7.19 5.26
C ASN A 8 37.31 8.65 5.46
N GLN A 9 36.02 8.91 5.27
CA GLN A 9 35.32 9.81 6.18
C GLN A 9 34.19 9.01 6.83
N GLN A 10 34.55 8.27 7.88
CA GLN A 10 33.54 7.75 8.80
C GLN A 10 32.81 8.95 9.41
N SER A 11 31.52 9.05 9.14
CA SER A 11 30.62 9.93 9.86
C SER A 11 30.76 9.64 11.36
N VAL A 12 31.37 10.56 12.11
CA VAL A 12 31.38 10.51 13.57
C VAL A 12 29.94 10.81 14.00
N LEU A 13 29.12 9.78 14.10
CA LEU A 13 27.86 9.87 14.83
C LEU A 13 28.23 10.25 16.28
N PRO A 14 27.63 11.30 16.85
CA PRO A 14 27.90 11.65 18.24
C PRO A 14 27.62 10.42 19.11
N GLN A 15 28.57 10.05 19.98
CA GLN A 15 28.34 9.01 20.98
C GLN A 15 27.28 9.52 21.96
N VAL A 16 26.03 9.13 21.69
CA VAL A 16 24.88 9.46 22.53
C VAL A 16 25.03 8.73 23.85
N ASN A 17 25.22 9.48 24.95
CA ASN A 17 25.26 8.93 26.29
C ASN A 17 23.90 8.32 26.65
N ILE A 18 23.81 6.99 26.62
CA ILE A 18 22.56 6.22 26.77
C ILE A 18 21.84 6.58 28.09
N LEU A 19 22.58 6.86 29.16
CA LEU A 19 22.02 7.26 30.46
C LEU A 19 21.39 8.66 30.44
N GLN A 20 21.95 9.58 29.64
CA GLN A 20 21.44 10.93 29.50
C GLN A 20 20.11 10.94 28.72
N VAL A 21 20.01 10.12 27.66
CA VAL A 21 18.79 9.97 26.86
C VAL A 21 17.66 9.27 27.63
N GLN A 22 17.99 8.26 28.46
CA GLN A 22 17.00 7.62 29.32
C GLN A 22 16.41 8.60 30.34
N ASN A 23 17.24 9.46 30.95
CA ASN A 23 16.78 10.49 31.87
C ASN A 23 15.94 11.57 31.18
N GLU A 24 16.31 11.99 29.96
CA GLU A 24 15.53 12.98 29.21
C GLU A 24 14.14 12.45 28.82
N ASN A 25 14.07 11.23 28.30
CA ASN A 25 12.80 10.60 27.93
C ASN A 25 11.90 10.36 29.15
N TYR A 26 12.49 10.00 30.30
CA TYR A 26 11.77 9.88 31.57
C TYR A 26 11.17 11.23 32.02
N ASN A 27 11.94 12.32 31.90
CA ASN A 27 11.44 13.65 32.25
C ASN A 27 10.34 14.13 31.29
N LYS A 28 10.48 13.85 29.98
CA LYS A 28 9.44 14.17 28.98
C LYS A 28 8.15 13.37 29.24
N SER A 29 8.25 12.06 29.50
CA SER A 29 7.08 11.23 29.79
C SER A 29 6.38 11.67 31.07
N LEU A 30 7.13 11.95 32.13
CA LEU A 30 6.59 12.43 33.40
C LEU A 30 5.92 13.80 33.26
N ASN A 31 6.53 14.73 32.52
CA ASN A 31 5.95 16.04 32.26
C ASN A 31 4.62 15.91 31.50
N LEU A 32 4.59 15.12 30.42
CA LEU A 32 3.38 14.93 29.64
C LEU A 32 2.29 14.23 30.47
N LEU A 33 2.64 13.21 31.26
CA LEU A 33 1.73 12.54 32.18
C LEU A 33 1.15 13.51 33.22
N ASN A 34 1.97 14.41 33.78
CA ASN A 34 1.49 15.42 34.73
C ASN A 34 0.45 16.37 34.09
N LYS A 35 0.56 16.64 32.77
CA LYS A 35 -0.46 17.42 32.04
C LYS A 35 -1.78 16.65 31.90
N PHE A 36 -1.72 15.34 31.64
CA PHE A 36 -2.94 14.50 31.66
C PHE A 36 -3.55 14.42 33.07
N LEU A 37 -2.71 14.27 34.11
CA LEU A 37 -3.15 14.23 35.50
C LEU A 37 -3.81 15.53 35.95
N PHE A 38 -3.41 16.69 35.41
CA PHE A 38 -4.10 17.97 35.64
C PHE A 38 -5.59 17.89 35.27
N PHE A 39 -5.95 17.11 34.25
CA PHE A 39 -7.33 16.84 33.84
C PHE A 39 -7.95 15.63 34.54
N ASN A 40 -7.31 15.09 35.59
CA ASN A 40 -7.66 13.84 36.27
C ASN A 40 -7.69 12.61 35.35
N VAL A 41 -6.86 12.63 34.30
CA VAL A 41 -6.65 11.49 33.41
C VAL A 41 -5.40 10.75 33.84
N GLN A 42 -5.55 9.49 34.23
CA GLN A 42 -4.48 8.62 34.71
C GLN A 42 -3.75 7.96 33.54
N ALA A 43 -2.50 7.50 33.79
CA ALA A 43 -1.71 6.78 32.79
C ALA A 43 -2.41 5.52 32.24
N THR A 44 -3.27 4.89 33.06
CA THR A 44 -4.02 3.68 32.74
C THR A 44 -5.33 3.93 32.01
N ASP A 45 -5.75 5.19 31.89
CA ASP A 45 -7.02 5.53 31.26
C ASP A 45 -6.96 5.34 29.74
N TYR A 46 -8.10 4.94 29.17
CA TYR A 46 -8.29 4.77 27.74
C TYR A 46 -9.08 5.96 27.19
N LEU A 47 -8.53 6.58 26.14
CA LEU A 47 -9.16 7.72 25.49
C LEU A 47 -9.34 7.45 24.00
N SER A 48 -10.43 7.98 23.42
CA SER A 48 -10.62 8.04 21.98
C SER A 48 -9.71 9.09 21.34
N GLN A 49 -9.54 9.01 20.02
CA GLN A 49 -8.81 10.03 19.25
C GLN A 49 -9.39 11.44 19.44
N SER A 50 -10.72 11.58 19.52
CA SER A 50 -11.39 12.86 19.77
C SER A 50 -11.08 13.42 21.16
N GLN A 51 -11.00 12.57 22.18
CA GLN A 51 -10.62 12.96 23.54
C GLN A 51 -9.15 13.40 23.61
N TYR A 52 -8.24 12.69 22.94
CA TYR A 52 -6.86 13.16 22.80
C TYR A 52 -6.81 14.50 22.06
N LYS A 53 -7.50 14.65 20.93
CA LYS A 53 -7.53 15.91 20.16
C LYS A 53 -7.93 17.09 21.04
N TYR A 54 -8.97 16.92 21.87
CA TYR A 54 -9.43 17.94 22.78
C TYR A 54 -8.41 18.26 23.88
N ILE A 55 -7.88 17.25 24.57
CA ILE A 55 -6.88 17.44 25.64
C ILE A 55 -5.61 18.12 25.09
N LEU A 56 -5.11 17.68 23.94
CA LEU A 56 -3.92 18.27 23.32
C LEU A 56 -4.18 19.72 22.90
N LYS A 57 -5.37 20.03 22.37
CA LYS A 57 -5.77 21.41 22.06
C LYS A 57 -5.76 22.31 23.30
N VAL A 58 -6.21 21.80 24.44
CA VAL A 58 -6.20 22.54 25.71
C VAL A 58 -4.77 22.71 26.25
N ILE A 59 -3.92 21.68 26.13
CA ILE A 59 -2.51 21.76 26.55
C ILE A 59 -1.75 22.81 25.73
N LEU A 60 -1.97 22.86 24.42
CA LEU A 60 -1.26 23.75 23.50
C LEU A 60 -1.86 25.16 23.41
N GLY A 61 -3.15 25.31 23.70
CA GLY A 61 -3.89 26.56 23.49
C GLY A 61 -4.30 26.83 22.03
N HIS A 62 -4.00 25.91 21.11
CA HIS A 62 -4.43 25.90 19.72
C HIS A 62 -4.67 24.47 19.23
N GLU A 63 -5.18 24.30 18.01
CA GLU A 63 -5.44 22.97 17.46
C GLU A 63 -4.14 22.20 17.24
N PHE A 64 -4.13 20.93 17.66
CA PHE A 64 -3.05 20.01 17.39
C PHE A 64 -3.21 19.43 15.97
N ASP A 65 -2.09 19.19 15.29
CA ASP A 65 -2.10 18.67 13.93
C ASP A 65 -2.82 17.31 13.88
N GLU A 66 -3.91 17.26 13.11
CA GLU A 66 -4.79 16.11 13.02
C GLU A 66 -4.10 14.92 12.34
N SER A 67 -3.23 15.17 11.37
CA SER A 67 -2.52 14.13 10.62
C SER A 67 -1.44 13.46 11.47
N ILE A 68 -0.77 14.23 12.33
CA ILE A 68 0.20 13.69 13.30
C ILE A 68 -0.55 12.88 14.38
N LEU A 69 -1.66 13.41 14.88
CA LEU A 69 -2.48 12.71 15.88
C LEU A 69 -2.98 11.35 15.36
N GLU A 70 -3.52 11.32 14.14
CA GLU A 70 -4.01 10.10 13.50
C GLU A 70 -2.90 9.06 13.38
N GLN A 71 -1.71 9.44 12.89
CA GLN A 71 -0.58 8.53 12.76
C GLN A 71 -0.10 7.97 14.11
N ILE A 72 -0.02 8.80 15.14
CA ILE A 72 0.37 8.35 16.48
C ILE A 72 -0.68 7.39 17.04
N PHE A 73 -1.96 7.72 16.86
CA PHE A 73 -3.07 6.88 17.30
C PHE A 73 -3.07 5.51 16.61
N GLU A 74 -2.85 5.46 15.29
CA GLU A 74 -2.72 4.21 14.53
C GLU A 74 -1.53 3.36 15.00
N GLN A 75 -0.38 3.97 15.27
CA GLN A 75 0.80 3.25 15.76
C GLN A 75 0.57 2.65 17.15
N CYS A 76 -0.19 3.32 18.02
CA CYS A 76 -0.62 2.74 19.29
C CYS A 76 -1.47 1.48 19.06
N LEU A 77 -2.42 1.50 18.11
CA LEU A 77 -3.29 0.36 17.81
C LEU A 77 -2.53 -0.85 17.22
N LEU A 78 -1.44 -0.61 16.49
CA LEU A 78 -0.60 -1.67 15.93
C LEU A 78 0.30 -2.35 16.97
N ASN A 79 0.61 -1.66 18.07
CA ASN A 79 1.46 -2.19 19.11
C ASN A 79 0.64 -3.14 20.00
N GLN A 80 0.87 -4.45 19.86
CA GLN A 80 0.09 -5.58 20.43
C GLN A 80 -0.20 -5.55 21.95
N LYS A 81 0.35 -4.58 22.70
CA LYS A 81 0.04 -4.33 24.11
C LYS A 81 -1.25 -3.56 24.33
N THR A 82 -1.69 -2.78 23.35
CA THR A 82 -3.02 -2.21 23.36
C THR A 82 -3.96 -3.35 23.02
N GLN A 83 -4.33 -4.13 24.04
CA GLN A 83 -5.50 -5.00 23.99
C GLN A 83 -6.65 -4.09 23.64
N VAL A 84 -6.92 -3.96 22.34
CA VAL A 84 -8.13 -3.35 21.84
C VAL A 84 -9.23 -4.08 22.59
N LEU A 85 -9.95 -3.34 23.44
CA LEU A 85 -11.19 -3.78 24.04
C LEU A 85 -12.20 -4.01 22.91
N GLN A 86 -11.97 -5.01 22.07
CA GLN A 86 -12.95 -5.54 21.11
C GLN A 86 -14.04 -6.33 21.85
N ASN A 87 -13.89 -6.49 23.18
CA ASN A 87 -14.90 -7.03 24.08
C ASN A 87 -15.83 -5.96 24.67
N THR A 88 -15.66 -4.67 24.33
CA THR A 88 -16.63 -3.63 24.70
C THR A 88 -17.09 -2.87 23.45
N ASN A 89 -18.35 -2.46 23.43
CA ASN A 89 -19.10 -1.89 22.30
C ASN A 89 -18.62 -0.53 21.77
N ILE A 90 -17.33 -0.24 21.85
CA ILE A 90 -16.82 1.09 21.54
C ILE A 90 -16.59 1.19 20.03
N SER A 91 -17.45 1.96 19.36
CA SER A 91 -17.41 2.25 17.92
C SER A 91 -16.16 3.02 17.48
N GLN A 92 -15.37 3.54 18.42
CA GLN A 92 -14.08 4.17 18.16
C GLN A 92 -12.97 3.46 18.93
N PRO A 93 -11.85 3.13 18.27
CA PRO A 93 -10.69 2.59 18.97
C PRO A 93 -10.27 3.54 20.09
N GLN A 94 -9.89 2.99 21.24
CA GLN A 94 -9.36 3.74 22.37
C GLN A 94 -7.92 3.32 22.64
N VAL A 95 -7.10 4.29 23.02
CA VAL A 95 -5.68 4.09 23.30
C VAL A 95 -5.39 4.50 24.74
N ARG A 96 -4.62 3.68 25.44
CA ARG A 96 -4.17 3.97 26.79
C ARG A 96 -3.20 5.16 26.81
N VAL A 97 -3.36 6.07 27.77
CA VAL A 97 -2.52 7.29 27.88
C VAL A 97 -1.04 6.96 27.94
N GLN A 98 -0.64 5.94 28.70
CA GLN A 98 0.75 5.51 28.73
C GLN A 98 1.27 5.07 27.35
N ASP A 99 0.49 4.30 26.58
CA ASP A 99 0.92 3.83 25.26
C ASP A 99 1.01 4.98 24.26
N PHE A 100 0.09 5.95 24.36
CA PHE A 100 0.15 7.18 23.57
C PHE A 100 1.43 7.96 23.83
N ILE A 101 1.79 8.16 25.12
CA ILE A 101 3.02 8.86 25.51
C ILE A 101 4.27 8.11 25.03
N GLU A 102 4.31 6.78 25.17
CA GLU A 102 5.43 5.95 24.72
C GLU A 102 5.63 6.03 23.20
N ILE A 103 4.55 5.93 22.42
CA ILE A 103 4.60 6.04 20.96
C ILE A 103 4.97 7.45 20.52
N LEU A 104 4.48 8.48 21.21
CA LEU A 104 4.82 9.88 20.93
C LEU A 104 6.35 10.13 21.10
N LEU A 105 6.97 9.56 22.14
CA LEU A 105 8.42 9.62 22.36
C LEU A 105 9.21 8.80 21.33
N ASP A 106 8.71 7.63 20.92
CA ASP A 106 9.34 6.84 19.85
C ASP A 106 9.23 7.56 18.49
N ALA A 107 8.12 8.24 18.24
CA ALA A 107 7.92 9.08 17.05
C ALA A 107 8.92 10.23 16.98
N GLU A 108 9.10 10.99 18.09
CA GLU A 108 10.12 12.04 18.19
C GLU A 108 11.51 11.48 17.84
N LYS A 109 11.90 10.36 18.47
CA LYS A 109 13.21 9.73 18.24
C LYS A 109 13.40 9.32 16.78
N ARG A 110 12.41 8.66 16.17
CA ARG A 110 12.49 8.18 14.78
C ARG A 110 12.52 9.34 13.78
N LEU A 111 11.71 10.38 14.00
CA LEU A 111 11.72 11.57 13.14
C LEU A 111 13.08 12.28 13.22
N TYR A 112 13.67 12.41 14.41
CA TYR A 112 15.01 12.97 14.57
C TYR A 112 16.07 12.15 13.83
N GLN A 113 16.03 10.82 13.95
CA GLN A 113 16.94 9.94 13.21
C GLN A 113 16.76 10.07 11.69
N LYS A 114 15.52 10.11 11.21
CA LYS A 114 15.23 10.32 9.78
C LYS A 114 15.77 11.66 9.30
N ALA A 115 15.51 12.76 10.02
CA ALA A 115 16.03 14.08 9.68
C ALA A 115 17.57 14.08 9.60
N MET A 116 18.26 13.48 10.58
CA MET A 116 19.73 13.37 10.59
C MET A 116 20.27 12.52 9.43
N HIS A 117 19.66 11.37 9.14
CA HIS A 117 20.06 10.51 8.02
C HIS A 117 19.84 11.21 6.69
N THR A 118 18.69 11.86 6.50
CA THR A 118 18.39 12.62 5.28
C THR A 118 19.34 13.81 5.13
N GLN A 119 19.67 14.52 6.21
CA GLN A 119 20.65 15.61 6.18
C GLN A 119 22.05 15.13 5.75
N SER A 120 22.47 13.97 6.25
CA SER A 120 23.73 13.34 5.83
C SER A 120 23.70 12.93 4.35
N ALA A 121 22.58 12.39 3.88
CA ALA A 121 22.39 12.07 2.47
C ALA A 121 22.46 13.34 1.60
N ILE A 122 21.80 14.44 2.01
CA ILE A 122 21.87 15.73 1.31
C ILE A 122 23.32 16.18 1.14
N GLN A 123 24.15 16.10 2.19
CA GLN A 123 25.56 16.47 2.10
C GLN A 123 26.32 15.62 1.07
N GLN A 124 26.07 14.30 1.05
CA GLN A 124 26.68 13.40 0.07
C GLN A 124 26.26 13.73 -1.36
N TYR A 125 24.96 13.97 -1.58
CA TYR A 125 24.43 14.31 -2.91
C TYR A 125 24.82 15.72 -3.36
N GLN A 126 25.05 16.66 -2.43
CA GLN A 126 25.63 17.97 -2.75
C GLN A 126 27.06 17.84 -3.29
N ILE A 127 27.88 16.97 -2.70
CA ILE A 127 29.22 16.68 -3.21
C ILE A 127 29.14 16.07 -4.62
N GLN A 128 28.24 15.09 -4.82
CA GLN A 128 28.03 14.48 -6.14
C GLN A 128 27.51 15.49 -7.17
N LYS A 129 26.64 16.42 -6.78
CA LYS A 129 26.15 17.50 -7.63
C LYS A 129 27.29 18.41 -8.07
N GLN A 130 28.18 18.82 -7.16
CA GLN A 130 29.35 19.64 -7.50
C GLN A 130 30.28 18.92 -8.48
N GLN A 131 30.55 17.63 -8.25
CA GLN A 131 31.35 16.81 -9.16
C GLN A 131 30.70 16.71 -10.55
N SER A 132 29.38 16.47 -10.60
CA SER A 132 28.63 16.42 -11.85
C SER A 132 28.65 17.76 -12.58
N GLU A 133 28.56 18.88 -11.85
CA GLU A 133 28.67 20.23 -12.43
C GLU A 133 30.05 20.50 -13.04
N GLU A 134 31.13 20.10 -12.36
CA GLU A 134 32.50 20.20 -12.90
C GLU A 134 32.69 19.34 -14.16
N ILE A 135 32.09 18.14 -14.17
CA ILE A 135 32.09 17.26 -15.34
C ILE A 135 31.32 17.93 -16.49
N VAL A 136 30.11 18.46 -16.29
CA VAL A 136 29.36 19.18 -17.34
C VAL A 136 30.19 20.35 -17.89
N ARG A 137 30.82 21.16 -17.02
CA ARG A 137 31.66 22.29 -17.44
C ARG A 137 32.88 21.86 -18.25
N SER A 138 33.52 20.74 -17.91
CA SER A 138 34.69 20.22 -18.61
C SER A 138 34.35 19.48 -19.92
N THR A 139 33.10 19.06 -20.10
CA THR A 139 32.62 18.29 -21.26
C THR A 139 32.21 19.18 -22.45
N GLN A 140 32.21 20.52 -22.29
CA GLN A 140 31.73 21.48 -23.32
C GLN A 140 32.49 21.47 -24.67
N ASN A 141 33.64 20.80 -24.75
CA ASN A 141 34.49 20.76 -25.94
C ASN A 141 34.66 19.36 -26.55
N ILE A 142 33.76 18.41 -26.25
CA ILE A 142 33.84 17.09 -26.90
C ILE A 142 33.55 17.24 -28.39
N GLN A 143 34.47 16.71 -29.20
CA GLN A 143 34.30 16.69 -30.64
C GLN A 143 33.24 15.66 -31.02
N LYS A 144 32.23 16.10 -31.76
CA LYS A 144 31.25 15.22 -32.39
C LYS A 144 31.77 14.75 -33.74
N ASN A 145 31.40 13.55 -34.14
CA ASN A 145 31.67 13.05 -35.49
C ASN A 145 30.63 13.57 -36.50
N ASN A 146 30.74 13.15 -37.77
CA ASN A 146 29.84 13.57 -38.84
C ASN A 146 28.37 13.12 -38.66
N PHE A 147 28.11 12.22 -37.71
CA PHE A 147 26.78 11.71 -37.37
C PHE A 147 26.20 12.38 -36.12
N GLY A 148 26.91 13.34 -35.53
CA GLY A 148 26.42 14.11 -34.37
C GLY A 148 26.54 13.37 -33.03
N ILE A 149 27.25 12.24 -32.97
CA ILE A 149 27.59 11.54 -31.73
C ILE A 149 29.02 11.90 -31.29
N ASP A 150 29.29 11.78 -30.00
CA ASP A 150 30.60 12.07 -29.43
C ASP A 150 31.68 11.10 -29.94
N GLN A 151 32.90 11.60 -30.13
CA GLN A 151 34.05 10.73 -30.30
C GLN A 151 34.22 9.85 -29.04
N ASP A 152 34.50 8.56 -29.25
CA ASP A 152 34.53 7.52 -28.23
C ASP A 152 33.18 7.28 -27.52
N SER A 153 32.05 7.44 -28.24
CA SER A 153 30.76 6.90 -27.80
C SER A 153 30.80 5.38 -27.72
N ALA A 154 30.12 4.83 -26.72
CA ALA A 154 30.08 3.40 -26.51
C ALA A 154 28.71 2.95 -26.02
N VAL A 155 28.36 1.71 -26.37
CA VAL A 155 27.25 0.98 -25.77
C VAL A 155 27.81 -0.08 -24.82
N THR A 156 27.30 -0.07 -23.59
CA THR A 156 27.56 -1.11 -22.60
C THR A 156 26.38 -2.05 -22.59
N VAL A 157 26.64 -3.34 -22.79
CA VAL A 157 25.65 -4.41 -22.70
C VAL A 157 26.05 -5.34 -21.58
N THR A 158 25.26 -5.37 -20.51
CA THR A 158 25.41 -6.32 -19.42
C THR A 158 24.46 -7.49 -19.64
N VAL A 159 25.02 -8.69 -19.75
CA VAL A 159 24.24 -9.93 -19.79
C VAL A 159 23.91 -10.31 -18.35
N LEU A 160 22.64 -10.14 -17.97
CA LEU A 160 22.20 -10.36 -16.59
C LEU A 160 21.89 -11.84 -16.38
N GLU A 161 20.83 -12.30 -17.04
CA GLU A 161 20.32 -13.66 -16.86
C GLU A 161 19.72 -14.22 -18.16
N GLY A 162 19.61 -15.54 -18.22
CA GLY A 162 18.95 -16.26 -19.30
C GLY A 162 18.16 -17.45 -18.76
N ILE A 163 17.09 -17.83 -19.47
CA ILE A 163 16.13 -18.86 -19.03
C ILE A 163 16.06 -19.96 -20.10
N GLU A 164 16.16 -21.21 -19.67
CA GLU A 164 16.03 -22.42 -20.50
C GLU A 164 16.90 -22.43 -21.78
N LEU A 165 18.17 -22.05 -21.63
CA LEU A 165 19.12 -21.89 -22.73
C LEU A 165 19.80 -23.19 -23.20
N TYR A 166 19.26 -24.35 -22.82
CA TYR A 166 19.72 -25.65 -23.34
C TYR A 166 19.06 -25.97 -24.69
N ASP A 167 19.77 -26.68 -25.56
CA ASP A 167 19.20 -27.18 -26.82
C ASP A 167 18.53 -28.55 -26.60
N GLU A 168 19.23 -29.51 -25.96
CA GLU A 168 18.75 -30.88 -25.77
C GLU A 168 19.13 -31.49 -24.40
N GLN A 169 18.73 -30.89 -23.28
CA GLN A 169 18.77 -31.47 -21.90
C GLN A 169 20.10 -32.16 -21.46
N GLY A 170 21.21 -31.91 -22.14
CA GLY A 170 22.48 -32.57 -21.85
C GLY A 170 23.19 -31.90 -20.65
N PRO A 171 23.72 -32.65 -19.67
CA PRO A 171 24.47 -32.08 -18.55
C PRO A 171 25.82 -31.45 -18.97
N ASN A 172 26.20 -31.60 -20.24
CA ASN A 172 27.48 -31.19 -20.82
C ASN A 172 27.40 -29.86 -21.58
N GLU A 173 26.22 -29.24 -21.62
CA GLU A 173 25.96 -27.99 -22.33
C GLU A 173 26.27 -26.77 -21.46
N VAL A 174 27.02 -25.82 -22.01
CA VAL A 174 27.39 -24.56 -21.35
C VAL A 174 26.96 -23.38 -22.22
N PRO A 175 25.92 -22.63 -21.84
CA PRO A 175 25.50 -21.50 -22.65
C PRO A 175 26.45 -20.31 -22.53
N PHE A 176 26.62 -19.59 -23.63
CA PHE A 176 27.28 -18.30 -23.65
C PHE A 176 26.58 -17.38 -24.65
N VAL A 177 26.77 -16.07 -24.47
CA VAL A 177 26.16 -15.04 -25.30
C VAL A 177 27.25 -14.34 -26.09
N GLN A 178 27.10 -14.29 -27.40
CA GLN A 178 27.92 -13.50 -28.30
C GLN A 178 27.15 -12.24 -28.69
N ILE A 179 27.78 -11.08 -28.56
CA ILE A 179 27.20 -9.80 -28.90
C ILE A 179 28.09 -9.13 -29.93
N GLN A 180 27.47 -8.65 -31.00
CA GLN A 180 28.12 -7.89 -32.06
C GLN A 180 27.49 -6.51 -32.17
N VAL A 181 28.34 -5.47 -32.22
CA VAL A 181 27.95 -4.09 -32.50
C VAL A 181 28.89 -3.54 -33.57
N GLY A 182 28.35 -3.24 -34.76
CA GLY A 182 29.16 -2.90 -35.92
C GLY A 182 30.14 -4.03 -36.28
N LYS A 183 31.45 -3.73 -36.24
CA LYS A 183 32.53 -4.71 -36.51
C LYS A 183 33.04 -5.43 -35.25
N ASN A 184 32.61 -5.00 -34.07
CA ASN A 184 33.13 -5.50 -32.80
C ASN A 184 32.29 -6.67 -32.31
N ILE A 185 32.94 -7.81 -32.03
CA ILE A 185 32.30 -9.02 -31.51
C ILE A 185 32.94 -9.34 -30.15
N GLN A 186 32.13 -9.50 -29.12
CA GLN A 186 32.56 -9.98 -27.81
C GLN A 186 31.63 -11.10 -27.33
N LYS A 187 32.11 -11.93 -26.40
CA LYS A 187 31.33 -13.03 -25.85
C LYS A 187 31.44 -13.09 -24.33
N THR A 188 30.38 -13.55 -23.69
CA THR A 188 30.44 -13.86 -22.26
C THR A 188 31.30 -15.10 -22.02
N THR A 189 31.83 -15.20 -20.80
CA THR A 189 32.54 -16.41 -20.38
C THR A 189 31.54 -17.56 -20.17
N GLY A 190 31.99 -18.80 -20.36
CA GLY A 190 31.20 -20.00 -20.08
C GLY A 190 31.07 -20.33 -18.58
N ASN A 191 31.65 -19.53 -17.69
CA ASN A 191 31.48 -19.71 -16.24
C ASN A 191 30.17 -19.05 -15.82
N VAL A 192 29.10 -19.84 -15.81
CA VAL A 192 27.73 -19.37 -15.56
C VAL A 192 27.21 -20.00 -14.27
N ASN A 193 26.67 -19.17 -13.38
CA ASN A 193 25.96 -19.70 -12.21
C ASN A 193 24.59 -20.20 -12.65
N ILE A 194 24.30 -21.47 -12.37
CA ILE A 194 23.03 -22.11 -12.74
C ILE A 194 22.21 -22.31 -11.47
N SER A 195 20.98 -21.82 -11.50
CA SER A 195 20.00 -22.00 -10.43
C SER A 195 18.67 -22.49 -11.01
N LYS A 196 17.86 -23.14 -10.17
CA LYS A 196 16.48 -23.50 -10.53
C LYS A 196 15.51 -22.59 -9.78
N ILE A 197 14.70 -21.85 -10.53
CA ILE A 197 13.65 -20.97 -9.99
C ILE A 197 12.34 -21.44 -10.63
N ASP A 198 11.37 -21.83 -9.81
CA ASP A 198 10.06 -22.34 -10.24
C ASP A 198 10.14 -23.48 -11.27
N GLY A 199 11.16 -24.34 -11.13
CA GLY A 199 11.38 -25.48 -12.00
C GLY A 199 12.09 -25.16 -13.33
N LEU A 200 12.39 -23.89 -13.60
CA LEU A 200 13.11 -23.44 -14.79
C LEU A 200 14.60 -23.27 -14.51
N ASN A 201 15.44 -23.60 -15.49
CA ASN A 201 16.88 -23.36 -15.45
C ASN A 201 17.18 -21.88 -15.72
N VAL A 202 17.81 -21.22 -14.75
CA VAL A 202 18.21 -19.82 -14.80
C VAL A 202 19.73 -19.71 -14.76
N PHE A 203 20.26 -19.04 -15.77
CA PHE A 203 21.69 -18.81 -16.01
C PHE A 203 22.04 -17.37 -15.67
N GLN A 204 23.02 -17.15 -14.82
CA GLN A 204 23.43 -15.80 -14.39
C GLN A 204 24.89 -15.53 -14.76
N TRP A 205 25.10 -14.43 -15.49
CA TRP A 205 26.45 -13.97 -15.89
C TRP A 205 26.87 -12.72 -15.12
N GLY A 206 26.04 -11.68 -15.10
CA GLY A 206 26.41 -10.36 -14.57
C GLY A 206 27.60 -9.72 -15.29
N GLN A 207 27.91 -10.16 -16.52
CA GLN A 207 29.09 -9.72 -17.27
C GLN A 207 28.75 -8.53 -18.16
N SER A 208 29.55 -7.46 -18.08
CA SER A 208 29.42 -6.26 -18.91
C SER A 208 30.41 -6.27 -20.07
N LEU A 209 29.91 -6.01 -21.27
CA LEU A 209 30.67 -5.91 -22.51
C LEU A 209 30.51 -4.49 -23.06
N VAL A 210 31.61 -3.86 -23.49
CA VAL A 210 31.62 -2.46 -23.95
C VAL A 210 32.02 -2.41 -25.41
N PHE A 211 31.19 -1.79 -26.24
CA PHE A 211 31.39 -1.69 -27.68
C PHE A 211 31.47 -0.23 -28.12
N PRO A 212 32.53 0.17 -28.85
CA PRO A 212 32.58 1.51 -29.44
C PRO A 212 31.55 1.64 -30.56
N VAL A 213 30.99 2.84 -30.69
CA VAL A 213 29.95 3.19 -31.67
C VAL A 213 30.48 4.30 -32.57
N GLU A 214 30.44 4.10 -33.89
CA GLU A 214 31.02 5.01 -34.89
C GLU A 214 29.94 5.86 -35.58
N MET A 215 28.74 5.34 -35.82
CA MET A 215 27.71 6.00 -36.64
C MET A 215 26.42 6.34 -35.86
N GLY A 216 26.17 5.66 -34.74
CA GLY A 216 24.93 5.75 -33.97
C GLY A 216 23.73 5.03 -34.61
N SER A 217 23.91 4.48 -35.82
CA SER A 217 22.93 3.68 -36.54
C SER A 217 23.24 2.17 -36.50
N GLU A 218 24.24 1.76 -35.72
CA GLU A 218 24.58 0.35 -35.55
C GLU A 218 23.43 -0.42 -34.87
N GLU A 219 23.43 -1.73 -35.10
CA GLU A 219 22.54 -2.67 -34.42
C GLU A 219 23.37 -3.53 -33.46
N ILE A 220 22.76 -3.87 -32.33
CA ILE A 220 23.28 -4.86 -31.39
C ILE A 220 22.71 -6.22 -31.83
N TYR A 221 23.54 -7.06 -32.42
CA TYR A 221 23.18 -8.45 -32.71
C TYR A 221 23.56 -9.33 -31.53
N VAL A 222 22.60 -10.11 -31.05
CA VAL A 222 22.77 -11.00 -29.90
C VAL A 222 22.51 -12.43 -30.36
N ASP A 223 23.53 -13.27 -30.28
CA ASP A 223 23.45 -14.70 -30.52
C ASP A 223 23.72 -15.46 -29.22
N VAL A 224 22.81 -16.35 -28.85
CA VAL A 224 22.96 -17.25 -27.71
C VAL A 224 23.35 -18.62 -28.23
N PHE A 225 24.46 -19.14 -27.72
CA PHE A 225 24.99 -20.45 -28.06
C PHE A 225 24.96 -21.36 -26.85
N SER A 226 24.83 -22.66 -27.10
CA SER A 226 25.08 -23.73 -26.14
C SER A 226 26.31 -24.51 -26.62
N PHE A 227 27.39 -24.48 -25.85
CA PHE A 227 28.59 -25.27 -26.14
C PHE A 227 28.48 -26.65 -25.52
N ASP A 228 28.44 -27.69 -26.35
CA ASP A 228 28.48 -29.06 -25.88
C ASP A 228 29.94 -29.49 -25.66
N THR A 229 30.30 -29.68 -24.40
CA THR A 229 31.65 -30.08 -23.99
C THR A 229 32.02 -31.51 -24.41
N ALA A 230 31.05 -32.39 -24.66
CA ALA A 230 31.30 -33.77 -25.11
C ALA A 230 31.49 -33.85 -26.63
N LEU A 231 30.69 -33.09 -27.39
CA LEU A 231 30.78 -33.05 -28.85
C LEU A 231 31.75 -31.98 -29.38
N ASN A 232 32.22 -31.08 -28.51
CA ASN A 232 33.10 -29.96 -28.83
C ASN A 232 32.55 -29.09 -29.97
N GLN A 233 31.24 -28.79 -29.91
CA GLN A 233 30.54 -28.01 -30.93
C GLN A 233 29.58 -26.99 -30.30
N ASN A 234 29.32 -25.91 -31.03
CA ASN A 234 28.38 -24.87 -30.62
C ASN A 234 27.03 -25.09 -31.31
N PHE A 235 25.96 -25.07 -30.54
CA PHE A 235 24.58 -25.03 -31.02
C PHE A 235 24.01 -23.63 -30.86
N VAL A 236 23.25 -23.16 -31.86
CA VAL A 236 22.57 -21.85 -31.77
C VAL A 236 21.25 -22.04 -31.04
N VAL A 237 21.17 -21.49 -29.83
CA VAL A 237 19.97 -21.54 -28.98
C VAL A 237 18.93 -20.54 -29.48
N GLY A 238 19.40 -19.36 -29.89
CA GLY A 238 18.57 -18.36 -30.55
C GLY A 238 19.27 -17.00 -30.65
N LYS A 239 18.62 -16.08 -31.34
CA LYS A 239 19.17 -14.76 -31.68
C LYS A 239 18.11 -13.68 -31.73
N PHE A 240 18.53 -12.43 -31.61
CA PHE A 240 17.72 -11.24 -31.86
C PHE A 240 18.63 -10.03 -32.15
N SER A 241 18.05 -8.93 -32.64
CA SER A 241 18.76 -7.66 -32.82
C SER A 241 18.01 -6.51 -32.14
N ILE A 242 18.76 -5.47 -31.79
CA ILE A 242 18.24 -4.21 -31.23
C ILE A 242 18.88 -3.08 -32.02
N GLU A 243 18.08 -2.17 -32.58
CA GLU A 243 18.62 -1.01 -33.27
C GLU A 243 19.00 0.07 -32.23
N LEU A 244 20.22 0.63 -32.29
CA LEU A 244 20.65 1.64 -31.30
C LEU A 244 19.75 2.89 -31.31
N LYS A 245 19.16 3.23 -32.46
CA LYS A 245 18.22 4.36 -32.60
C LYS A 245 16.90 4.16 -31.82
N GLU A 246 16.55 2.93 -31.46
CA GLU A 246 15.38 2.64 -30.62
C GLU A 246 15.64 2.94 -29.14
N LEU A 247 16.91 3.06 -28.74
CA LEU A 247 17.32 3.45 -27.39
C LEU A 247 17.16 4.98 -27.24
N GLN A 248 15.93 5.41 -26.98
CA GLN A 248 15.58 6.83 -26.82
C GLN A 248 16.24 7.51 -25.60
N SER A 249 16.83 6.73 -24.70
CA SER A 249 17.43 7.21 -23.45
C SER A 249 18.89 6.75 -23.35
N GLN A 250 19.75 7.63 -22.82
CA GLN A 250 21.13 7.30 -22.44
C GLN A 250 21.23 6.62 -21.06
N ASN A 251 20.07 6.41 -20.41
CA ASN A 251 19.99 5.67 -19.16
C ASN A 251 20.18 4.17 -19.40
N GLN A 252 20.66 3.49 -18.38
CA GLN A 252 20.70 2.04 -18.35
C GLN A 252 19.27 1.49 -18.26
N VAL A 253 18.92 0.57 -19.16
CA VAL A 253 17.60 -0.06 -19.24
C VAL A 253 17.75 -1.57 -19.15
N ASP A 254 17.05 -2.17 -18.19
CA ASP A 254 16.92 -3.62 -18.06
C ASP A 254 15.70 -4.09 -18.84
N GLN A 255 15.91 -5.01 -19.79
CA GLN A 255 14.84 -5.55 -20.61
C GLN A 255 15.03 -7.05 -20.86
N GLU A 256 13.90 -7.77 -20.85
CA GLU A 256 13.84 -9.18 -21.19
C GLU A 256 13.51 -9.34 -22.68
N TYR A 257 14.30 -10.15 -23.37
CA TYR A 257 14.20 -10.43 -24.79
C TYR A 257 13.85 -11.90 -25.02
N THR A 258 12.91 -12.15 -25.92
CA THR A 258 12.56 -13.51 -26.35
C THR A 258 13.47 -13.92 -27.50
N LEU A 259 14.00 -15.14 -27.48
CA LEU A 259 14.92 -15.62 -28.50
C LEU A 259 14.19 -16.12 -29.75
N TYR A 260 14.79 -15.95 -30.92
CA TYR A 260 14.33 -16.52 -32.19
C TYR A 260 15.33 -17.58 -32.68
N ASN A 261 14.86 -18.70 -33.20
CA ASN A 261 15.76 -19.70 -33.77
C ASN A 261 16.32 -19.25 -35.14
N ASN A 262 17.13 -20.10 -35.78
CA ASN A 262 17.72 -19.80 -37.09
C ASN A 262 16.70 -19.58 -38.21
N LEU A 263 15.46 -20.07 -38.05
CA LEU A 263 14.35 -19.90 -38.99
C LEU A 263 13.50 -18.65 -38.68
N GLY A 264 13.85 -17.87 -37.64
CA GLY A 264 13.07 -16.72 -37.20
C GLY A 264 11.81 -17.09 -36.39
N ILE A 265 11.73 -18.33 -35.88
CA ILE A 265 10.60 -18.79 -35.06
C ILE A 265 10.87 -18.48 -33.59
N VAL A 266 9.89 -17.81 -32.95
CA VAL A 266 9.92 -17.42 -31.53
C VAL A 266 10.06 -18.65 -30.62
N GLN A 267 11.00 -18.61 -29.68
CA GLN A 267 11.23 -19.61 -28.65
C GLN A 267 10.66 -19.13 -27.30
N ASN A 268 9.34 -19.29 -27.09
CA ASN A 268 8.63 -18.68 -25.95
C ASN A 268 9.17 -19.02 -24.54
N GLN A 269 9.85 -20.16 -24.40
CA GLN A 269 10.44 -20.60 -23.13
C GLN A 269 11.86 -20.06 -22.93
N LYS A 270 12.53 -19.64 -24.01
CA LYS A 270 13.92 -19.21 -24.00
C LYS A 270 14.02 -17.69 -24.01
N LYS A 271 14.58 -17.14 -22.94
CA LYS A 271 14.64 -15.69 -22.74
C LYS A 271 16.02 -15.25 -22.30
N LEU A 272 16.36 -14.00 -22.60
CA LEU A 272 17.59 -13.36 -22.18
C LEU A 272 17.29 -11.96 -21.64
N LYS A 273 17.74 -11.66 -20.44
CA LYS A 273 17.65 -10.32 -19.87
C LYS A 273 18.98 -9.60 -20.03
N LEU A 274 18.91 -8.43 -20.65
CA LEU A 274 20.06 -7.56 -20.86
C LEU A 274 19.83 -6.24 -20.13
N SER A 275 20.92 -5.68 -19.61
CA SER A 275 20.98 -4.27 -19.24
C SER A 275 21.77 -3.52 -20.30
N ILE A 276 21.17 -2.51 -20.92
CA ILE A 276 21.79 -1.79 -22.04
C ILE A 276 21.90 -0.32 -21.67
N GLN A 277 23.08 0.25 -21.86
CA GLN A 277 23.34 1.67 -21.70
C GLN A 277 24.10 2.20 -22.91
N TYR A 278 23.51 3.15 -23.64
CA TYR A 278 24.13 3.80 -24.78
C TYR A 278 24.39 5.28 -24.49
N ILE A 279 25.67 5.65 -24.37
CA ILE A 279 26.08 7.04 -24.14
C ILE A 279 26.62 7.62 -25.45
N PHE A 280 25.78 8.39 -26.14
CA PHE A 280 26.07 9.02 -27.44
C PHE A 280 26.34 10.52 -27.36
N ASP A 281 25.86 11.17 -26.32
CA ASP A 281 26.13 12.58 -26.00
C ASP A 281 26.43 12.68 -24.51
N LYS A 282 27.72 12.68 -24.18
CA LYS A 282 28.26 12.71 -22.82
C LYS A 282 27.88 14.01 -22.12
N GLN A 283 27.80 15.14 -22.84
CA GLN A 283 27.37 16.40 -22.25
C GLN A 283 25.92 16.29 -21.79
N LEU A 284 25.02 15.87 -22.69
CA LEU A 284 23.61 15.68 -22.39
C LEU A 284 23.41 14.62 -21.28
N TYR A 285 24.16 13.53 -21.30
CA TYR A 285 24.10 12.50 -20.27
C TYR A 285 24.49 13.06 -18.89
N ASN A 286 25.56 13.84 -18.81
CA ASN A 286 26.00 14.46 -17.56
C ASN A 286 25.03 15.56 -17.09
N GLU A 287 24.43 16.33 -18.00
CA GLU A 287 23.36 17.28 -17.69
C GLU A 287 22.13 16.57 -17.10
N GLN A 288 21.71 15.44 -17.68
CA GLN A 288 20.62 14.62 -17.16
C GLN A 288 20.92 14.04 -15.77
N ILE A 289 22.16 13.62 -15.51
CA ILE A 289 22.59 13.20 -14.16
C ILE A 289 22.52 14.37 -13.18
N TYR A 290 23.05 15.54 -13.57
CA TYR A 290 23.02 16.74 -12.75
C TYR A 290 21.59 17.15 -12.38
N GLU A 291 20.69 17.15 -13.36
CA GLU A 291 19.26 17.44 -13.16
C GLU A 291 18.63 16.42 -12.22
N ARG A 292 18.86 15.12 -12.42
CA ARG A 292 18.33 14.06 -11.54
C ARG A 292 18.80 14.24 -10.09
N ILE A 293 20.09 14.51 -9.88
CA ILE A 293 20.63 14.77 -8.54
C ILE A 293 20.01 16.04 -7.96
N SER A 294 19.81 17.08 -8.77
CA SER A 294 19.20 18.34 -8.32
C SER A 294 17.75 18.14 -7.88
N THR A 295 16.92 17.45 -8.66
CA THR A 295 15.54 17.12 -8.29
C THR A 295 15.51 16.25 -7.04
N TYR A 296 16.36 15.24 -6.95
CA TYR A 296 16.43 14.39 -5.75
C TYR A 296 16.84 15.18 -4.51
N LEU A 297 17.76 16.14 -4.63
CA LEU A 297 18.10 17.05 -3.54
C LEU A 297 16.92 17.94 -3.12
N GLU A 298 16.12 18.43 -4.06
CA GLU A 298 14.90 19.20 -3.73
C GLU A 298 13.90 18.35 -2.94
N GLU A 299 13.70 17.09 -3.33
CA GLU A 299 12.84 16.14 -2.60
C GLU A 299 13.36 15.89 -1.18
N LEU A 300 14.66 15.60 -1.02
CA LEU A 300 15.25 15.37 0.30
C LEU A 300 15.18 16.61 1.19
N ASN A 301 15.38 17.81 0.64
CA ASN A 301 15.24 19.06 1.40
C ASN A 301 13.80 19.27 1.86
N SER A 302 12.81 18.96 1.01
CA SER A 302 11.39 19.00 1.39
C SER A 302 11.12 18.01 2.54
N ASP A 303 11.63 16.78 2.44
CA ASP A 303 11.45 15.77 3.50
C ASP A 303 12.06 16.22 4.83
N VAL A 304 13.23 16.88 4.81
CA VAL A 304 13.84 17.44 6.04
C VAL A 304 12.99 18.56 6.63
N ILE A 305 12.41 19.43 5.81
CA ILE A 305 11.51 20.49 6.28
C ILE A 305 10.29 19.86 6.96
N ASP A 306 9.67 18.87 6.32
CA ASP A 306 8.51 18.15 6.87
C ASP A 306 8.86 17.47 8.19
N PHE A 307 9.98 16.72 8.26
CA PHE A 307 10.40 16.06 9.50
C PHE A 307 10.70 17.06 10.63
N ASN A 308 11.32 18.19 10.32
CA ASN A 308 11.59 19.23 11.32
C ASN A 308 10.29 19.90 11.79
N SER A 309 9.33 20.14 10.90
CA SER A 309 8.01 20.66 11.26
C SER A 309 7.28 19.71 12.21
N ASP A 310 7.22 18.43 11.87
CA ASP A 310 6.59 17.39 12.72
C ASP A 310 7.28 17.28 14.08
N LEU A 311 8.62 17.36 14.11
CA LEU A 311 9.40 17.37 15.35
C LEU A 311 9.08 18.56 16.23
N GLU A 312 8.96 19.77 15.66
CA GLU A 312 8.62 20.96 16.45
C GLU A 312 7.21 20.87 17.04
N ILE A 313 6.23 20.35 16.28
CA ILE A 313 4.87 20.11 16.79
C ILE A 313 4.88 19.12 17.97
N ILE A 314 5.65 18.03 17.88
CA ILE A 314 5.78 17.07 18.98
C ILE A 314 6.53 17.68 20.17
N LYS A 315 7.58 18.47 19.93
CA LYS A 315 8.34 19.13 21.01
C LYS A 315 7.51 20.17 21.75
N GLU A 316 6.65 20.89 21.03
CA GLU A 316 5.75 21.88 21.60
C GLU A 316 4.87 21.25 22.69
N LEU A 317 4.40 20.01 22.50
CA LEU A 317 3.65 19.28 23.51
C LEU A 317 4.42 19.10 24.82
N TYR A 318 5.74 18.92 24.79
CA TYR A 318 6.54 18.81 26.01
C TYR A 318 6.76 20.17 26.68
N GLN A 319 6.93 21.22 25.88
CA GLN A 319 7.31 22.56 26.34
C GLN A 319 6.11 23.42 26.77
N ALA A 320 4.92 23.17 26.20
CA ALA A 320 3.72 23.95 26.45
C ALA A 320 3.32 23.95 27.93
N GLN A 321 2.95 25.11 28.45
CA GLN A 321 2.34 25.23 29.77
C GLN A 321 0.83 25.29 29.60
N ILE A 322 0.09 24.55 30.43
CA ILE A 322 -1.38 24.61 30.42
C ILE A 322 -1.78 26.07 30.69
N PRO A 323 -2.61 26.69 29.84
CA PRO A 323 -2.99 28.09 30.01
C PRO A 323 -3.64 28.34 31.38
N ALA A 324 -3.21 29.40 32.08
CA ALA A 324 -3.61 29.66 33.47
C ALA A 324 -5.11 29.90 33.69
N ASN A 325 -5.86 30.12 32.61
CA ASN A 325 -7.31 30.32 32.60
C ASN A 325 -8.11 29.02 32.40
N VAL A 326 -7.45 27.87 32.21
CA VAL A 326 -8.12 26.59 32.05
C VAL A 326 -8.48 26.00 33.40
N ASN A 327 -9.78 25.83 33.65
CA ASN A 327 -10.29 25.13 34.81
C ASN A 327 -10.37 23.62 34.50
N PRO A 328 -9.67 22.74 35.27
CA PRO A 328 -9.66 21.31 35.00
C PRO A 328 -11.05 20.66 35.10
N TYR A 329 -11.96 21.23 35.89
CA TYR A 329 -13.34 20.73 36.02
C TYR A 329 -14.15 20.93 34.74
N ASP A 330 -13.94 22.03 34.01
CA ASP A 330 -14.69 22.32 32.77
C ASP A 330 -14.28 21.35 31.66
N VAL A 331 -13.00 20.97 31.62
CA VAL A 331 -12.47 19.95 30.69
C VAL A 331 -13.02 18.56 31.02
N GLN A 332 -13.15 18.22 32.32
CA GLN A 332 -13.76 16.96 32.75
C GLN A 332 -15.24 16.87 32.36
N ILE A 333 -16.00 17.95 32.55
CA ILE A 333 -17.41 18.01 32.17
C ILE A 333 -17.56 17.74 30.68
N GLN A 334 -16.77 18.40 29.83
CA GLN A 334 -16.82 18.18 28.37
C GLN A 334 -16.36 16.77 27.96
N LEU A 335 -15.35 16.21 28.63
CA LEU A 335 -14.93 14.83 28.41
C LEU A 335 -16.03 13.83 28.80
N GLN A 336 -16.79 14.12 29.86
CA GLN A 336 -17.89 13.29 30.33
C GLN A 336 -19.13 13.44 29.43
N GLU A 337 -19.47 14.64 29.00
CA GLU A 337 -20.51 14.90 28.00
C GLU A 337 -20.21 14.17 26.68
N ALA A 338 -18.96 14.21 26.21
CA ALA A 338 -18.54 13.48 25.02
C ALA A 338 -18.64 11.95 25.19
N ARG A 339 -18.42 11.42 26.41
CA ARG A 339 -18.64 9.99 26.71
C ARG A 339 -20.13 9.65 26.69
N GLU A 340 -20.96 10.46 27.35
CA GLU A 340 -22.41 10.26 27.40
C GLU A 340 -23.08 10.38 26.03
N GLU A 341 -22.58 11.26 25.16
CA GLU A 341 -23.07 11.41 23.79
C GLU A 341 -22.72 10.17 22.94
N LEU A 342 -21.52 9.63 23.10
CA LEU A 342 -21.09 8.38 22.46
C LEU A 342 -21.95 7.18 22.92
N GLU A 343 -22.26 7.09 24.22
CA GLU A 343 -23.17 6.06 24.77
C GLU A 343 -24.61 6.23 24.25
N LYS A 344 -25.09 7.48 24.10
CA LYS A 344 -26.43 7.78 23.55
C LYS A 344 -26.53 7.48 22.04
N GLU A 345 -25.47 7.68 21.26
CA GLU A 345 -25.46 7.26 19.85
C GLU A 345 -25.45 5.74 19.71
N GLN A 346 -24.74 5.02 20.58
CA GLN A 346 -24.67 3.55 20.55
C GLN A 346 -26.02 2.88 20.85
N THR A 347 -26.79 3.40 21.82
CA THR A 347 -28.12 2.84 22.12
C THR A 347 -29.16 3.09 21.03
N LYS A 348 -28.93 4.04 20.11
CA LYS A 348 -29.83 4.36 19.00
C LYS A 348 -29.69 3.46 17.77
N HIS A 349 -28.63 2.65 17.68
CA HIS A 349 -28.31 1.91 16.45
C HIS A 349 -28.54 0.40 16.52
N ILE A 350 -29.55 -0.08 17.27
CA ILE A 350 -30.14 -1.38 16.90
C ILE A 350 -30.77 -1.18 15.52
N SER A 351 -30.11 -1.69 14.47
CA SER A 351 -30.60 -1.54 13.10
C SER A 351 -32.02 -2.07 13.00
N GLN A 352 -32.89 -1.38 12.26
CA GLN A 352 -34.28 -1.79 12.05
C GLN A 352 -34.36 -3.26 11.58
N ASP A 353 -33.34 -3.71 10.86
CA ASP A 353 -33.19 -5.09 10.39
C ASP A 353 -33.10 -6.13 11.53
N ILE A 354 -32.43 -5.80 12.65
CA ILE A 354 -32.34 -6.68 13.83
C ILE A 354 -33.70 -6.79 14.52
N TRP A 355 -34.43 -5.67 14.63
CA TRP A 355 -35.79 -5.67 15.17
C TRP A 355 -36.74 -6.53 14.32
N ILE A 356 -36.62 -6.46 12.98
CA ILE A 356 -37.40 -7.30 12.07
C ILE A 356 -37.13 -8.78 12.35
N VAL A 357 -35.87 -9.21 12.48
CA VAL A 357 -35.55 -10.62 12.76
C VAL A 357 -36.02 -11.05 14.15
N TYR A 358 -35.94 -10.18 15.15
CA TYR A 358 -36.48 -10.43 16.48
C TYR A 358 -38.00 -10.71 16.45
N PHE A 359 -38.77 -9.81 15.82
CA PHE A 359 -40.22 -9.97 15.71
C PHE A 359 -40.61 -11.19 14.87
N LEU A 360 -39.86 -11.50 13.80
CA LEU A 360 -40.05 -12.72 13.03
C LEU A 360 -39.77 -13.98 13.87
N SER A 361 -38.74 -13.96 14.73
CA SER A 361 -38.41 -15.07 15.62
C SER A 361 -39.47 -15.28 16.69
N LEU A 362 -39.99 -14.20 17.28
CA LEU A 362 -41.14 -14.26 18.18
C LEU A 362 -42.40 -14.78 17.49
N GLY A 363 -42.68 -14.33 16.26
CA GLY A 363 -43.77 -14.83 15.45
C GLY A 363 -43.64 -16.33 15.17
N PHE A 364 -42.42 -16.80 14.89
CA PHE A 364 -42.14 -18.22 14.68
C PHE A 364 -42.40 -19.06 15.94
N VAL A 365 -42.03 -18.58 17.13
CA VAL A 365 -42.40 -19.23 18.41
C VAL A 365 -43.92 -19.32 18.57
N GLY A 366 -44.65 -18.26 18.23
CA GLY A 366 -46.12 -18.26 18.25
C GLY A 366 -46.72 -19.33 17.33
N VAL A 367 -46.20 -19.43 16.09
CA VAL A 367 -46.65 -20.45 15.13
C VAL A 367 -46.29 -21.86 15.61
N ALA A 368 -45.10 -22.06 16.19
CA ALA A 368 -44.69 -23.35 16.73
C ALA A 368 -45.56 -23.81 17.91
N LEU A 369 -45.95 -22.88 18.79
CA LEU A 369 -46.89 -23.15 19.89
C LEU A 369 -48.26 -23.58 19.36
N LEU A 370 -48.81 -22.83 18.39
CA LEU A 370 -50.11 -23.16 17.80
C LEU A 370 -50.07 -24.48 17.00
N LYS A 371 -48.97 -24.76 16.31
CA LYS A 371 -48.75 -26.05 15.64
C LYS A 371 -48.71 -27.21 16.64
N ASN A 372 -48.06 -27.04 17.80
CA ASN A 372 -48.05 -28.06 18.86
C ASN A 372 -49.43 -28.38 19.43
N LEU A 373 -50.38 -27.43 19.40
CA LEU A 373 -51.76 -27.68 19.82
C LEU A 373 -52.51 -28.59 18.83
N THR A 374 -52.06 -28.66 17.58
CA THR A 374 -52.72 -29.37 16.47
C THR A 374 -51.93 -30.59 15.97
N PHE A 375 -50.66 -30.72 16.35
CA PHE A 375 -49.75 -31.78 15.95
C PHE A 375 -48.77 -32.11 17.08
N TYR A 376 -48.66 -33.38 17.48
CA TYR A 376 -47.79 -33.83 18.59
C TYR A 376 -46.30 -33.86 18.20
N GLY A 377 -45.71 -32.70 17.89
CA GLY A 377 -44.32 -32.60 17.44
C GLY A 377 -43.57 -31.40 18.05
N MET A 378 -42.91 -31.61 19.19
CA MET A 378 -42.20 -30.54 19.91
C MET A 378 -40.98 -29.96 19.17
N LEU A 379 -40.55 -30.55 18.05
CA LEU A 379 -39.35 -30.16 17.32
C LEU A 379 -39.37 -28.69 16.91
N ASP A 380 -40.47 -28.19 16.34
CA ASP A 380 -40.58 -26.79 15.92
C ASP A 380 -40.52 -25.82 17.10
N LEU A 381 -41.09 -26.21 18.25
CA LEU A 381 -41.01 -25.42 19.47
C LEU A 381 -39.58 -25.38 20.01
N ILE A 382 -38.89 -26.53 20.06
CA ILE A 382 -37.49 -26.62 20.48
C ILE A 382 -36.60 -25.76 19.55
N LEU A 383 -36.79 -25.85 18.23
CA LEU A 383 -36.05 -25.05 17.26
C LEU A 383 -36.33 -23.55 17.41
N SER A 384 -37.60 -23.16 17.59
CA SER A 384 -37.98 -21.75 17.76
C SER A 384 -37.40 -21.14 19.04
N ILE A 385 -37.42 -21.90 20.15
CA ILE A 385 -36.81 -21.48 21.42
C ILE A 385 -35.29 -21.42 21.29
N PHE A 386 -34.67 -22.37 20.58
CA PHE A 386 -33.22 -22.36 20.36
C PHE A 386 -32.78 -21.14 19.54
N ILE A 387 -33.51 -20.79 18.48
CA ILE A 387 -33.25 -19.60 17.67
C ILE A 387 -33.46 -18.32 18.50
N LEU A 388 -34.54 -18.24 19.28
CA LEU A 388 -34.80 -17.10 20.16
C LEU A 388 -33.74 -16.98 21.27
N LYS A 389 -33.29 -18.10 21.85
CA LYS A 389 -32.20 -18.11 22.83
C LYS A 389 -30.88 -17.69 22.21
N GLY A 390 -30.60 -18.12 20.98
CA GLY A 390 -29.47 -17.64 20.18
C GLY A 390 -29.51 -16.13 19.97
N PHE A 391 -30.70 -15.56 19.78
CA PHE A 391 -30.91 -14.11 19.71
C PHE A 391 -30.50 -13.40 21.01
N TRP A 392 -30.87 -13.95 22.17
CA TRP A 392 -30.56 -13.35 23.47
C TRP A 392 -29.13 -13.57 23.95
N LEU A 393 -28.48 -14.68 23.57
CA LEU A 393 -27.16 -15.04 24.10
C LEU A 393 -26.01 -14.42 23.33
N ASN A 394 -26.03 -14.43 22.00
CA ASN A 394 -24.99 -13.80 21.18
C ASN A 394 -25.38 -13.83 19.68
N TYR A 395 -26.37 -13.01 19.27
CA TYR A 395 -26.93 -13.01 17.92
C TYR A 395 -25.88 -12.77 16.81
N PHE A 396 -24.74 -12.17 17.16
CA PHE A 396 -23.78 -11.63 16.20
C PHE A 396 -22.54 -12.51 15.99
N ASP A 397 -22.46 -13.67 16.65
CA ASP A 397 -21.46 -14.67 16.26
C ASP A 397 -21.89 -15.31 14.92
N LEU A 398 -21.04 -15.20 13.91
CA LEU A 398 -21.22 -15.81 12.59
C LEU A 398 -21.50 -17.32 12.70
N VAL A 399 -20.96 -17.98 13.74
CA VAL A 399 -21.21 -19.38 14.05
C VAL A 399 -22.66 -19.61 14.47
N ASN A 400 -23.20 -18.77 15.35
CA ASN A 400 -24.60 -18.84 15.80
C ASN A 400 -25.57 -18.55 14.65
N LEU A 401 -25.26 -17.57 13.80
CA LEU A 401 -26.09 -17.24 12.64
C LEU A 401 -26.13 -18.40 11.62
N LYS A 402 -24.98 -19.03 11.34
CA LYS A 402 -24.93 -20.24 10.50
C LYS A 402 -25.69 -21.41 11.13
N SER A 403 -25.54 -21.62 12.44
CA SER A 403 -26.24 -22.68 13.19
C SER A 403 -27.77 -22.51 13.10
N ASN A 404 -28.27 -21.30 13.34
CA ASN A 404 -29.70 -20.97 13.22
C ASN A 404 -30.22 -21.22 11.80
N MET A 405 -29.45 -20.85 10.78
CA MET A 405 -29.80 -21.14 9.38
C MET A 405 -29.90 -22.66 9.11
N TYR A 406 -28.97 -23.46 9.62
CA TYR A 406 -29.03 -24.92 9.48
C TYR A 406 -30.25 -25.51 10.20
N CYS A 407 -30.55 -25.04 11.41
CA CYS A 407 -31.74 -25.41 12.15
C CYS A 407 -33.03 -25.13 11.37
N LEU A 408 -33.12 -23.98 10.70
CA LEU A 408 -34.27 -23.63 9.86
C LEU A 408 -34.40 -24.53 8.63
N VAL A 409 -33.28 -24.87 7.97
CA VAL A 409 -33.29 -25.79 6.82
C VAL A 409 -33.74 -27.19 7.26
N LEU A 410 -33.19 -27.73 8.34
CA LEU A 410 -33.58 -29.03 8.87
C LEU A 410 -35.06 -29.05 9.29
N GLY A 411 -35.53 -28.00 9.96
CA GLY A 411 -36.94 -27.85 10.31
C GLY A 411 -37.86 -27.74 9.09
N SER A 412 -37.38 -27.14 7.99
CA SER A 412 -38.15 -27.05 6.74
C SER A 412 -38.22 -28.39 6.02
N ILE A 413 -37.12 -29.16 5.98
CA ILE A 413 -37.10 -30.52 5.43
C ILE A 413 -38.08 -31.41 6.19
N PHE A 414 -38.12 -31.31 7.52
CA PHE A 414 -39.08 -32.06 8.34
C PHE A 414 -40.53 -31.73 7.99
N ASP A 415 -40.86 -30.45 7.80
CA ASP A 415 -42.22 -30.03 7.39
C ASP A 415 -42.58 -30.54 6.00
N VAL A 416 -41.66 -30.50 5.04
CA VAL A 416 -41.87 -31.05 3.70
C VAL A 416 -42.07 -32.56 3.75
N LEU A 417 -41.30 -33.29 4.56
CA LEU A 417 -41.51 -34.72 4.76
C LEU A 417 -42.88 -35.02 5.36
N ASN A 418 -43.31 -34.26 6.37
CA ASN A 418 -44.66 -34.42 6.93
C ASN A 418 -45.75 -34.17 5.88
N LEU A 419 -45.60 -33.14 5.03
CA LEU A 419 -46.52 -32.88 3.92
C LEU A 419 -46.48 -33.97 2.84
N MET A 420 -45.31 -34.56 2.57
CA MET A 420 -45.17 -35.67 1.61
C MET A 420 -45.81 -36.95 2.13
N ILE A 421 -45.54 -37.34 3.37
CA ILE A 421 -46.15 -38.51 4.03
C ILE A 421 -47.68 -38.34 4.08
N TYR A 422 -48.14 -37.10 4.29
CA TYR A 422 -49.55 -36.74 4.18
C TYR A 422 -50.11 -36.95 2.77
N ASN A 423 -49.47 -36.38 1.75
CA ASN A 423 -49.94 -36.45 0.36
C ASN A 423 -49.83 -37.86 -0.26
N SER A 424 -48.88 -38.67 0.19
CA SER A 424 -48.67 -40.03 -0.33
C SER A 424 -49.63 -41.06 0.25
N GLY A 425 -50.50 -40.67 1.19
CA GLY A 425 -51.44 -41.59 1.84
C GLY A 425 -50.74 -42.67 2.68
N LEU A 426 -49.46 -42.48 3.05
CA LEU A 426 -48.68 -43.42 3.86
C LEU A 426 -49.04 -43.38 5.35
N TRP A 427 -49.94 -42.48 5.74
CA TRP A 427 -50.60 -42.56 7.05
C TRP A 427 -51.51 -43.78 7.05
N ASP A 428 -51.05 -44.84 7.72
CA ASP A 428 -51.79 -46.08 7.87
C ASP A 428 -53.20 -45.78 8.42
N GLU A 429 -54.20 -46.50 7.92
CA GLU A 429 -55.62 -46.28 8.24
C GLU A 429 -55.87 -46.37 9.75
N LYS A 430 -54.97 -47.06 10.48
CA LYS A 430 -54.93 -47.17 11.94
C LYS A 430 -54.54 -45.86 12.66
N ASP A 431 -53.66 -45.04 12.10
CA ASP A 431 -53.26 -43.74 12.69
C ASP A 431 -54.33 -42.67 12.46
N ARG A 432 -55.05 -42.74 11.33
CA ARG A 432 -56.27 -41.94 11.12
C ARG A 432 -57.35 -42.27 12.14
N VAL A 433 -57.54 -43.55 12.46
CA VAL A 433 -58.51 -44.02 13.46
C VAL A 433 -58.09 -43.62 14.88
N TYR A 434 -56.79 -43.64 15.22
CA TYR A 434 -56.31 -43.22 16.54
C TYR A 434 -56.50 -41.72 16.79
N LEU A 435 -56.27 -40.87 15.78
CA LEU A 435 -56.52 -39.43 15.87
C LEU A 435 -58.02 -39.07 15.85
N THR A 436 -58.85 -39.80 15.08
CA THR A 436 -60.31 -39.61 15.13
C THR A 436 -60.93 -40.11 16.43
N GLN A 437 -60.38 -41.15 17.07
CA GLN A 437 -60.88 -41.66 18.36
C GLN A 437 -60.51 -40.80 19.56
N ILE A 438 -59.34 -40.15 19.57
CA ILE A 438 -58.89 -39.33 20.72
C ILE A 438 -59.48 -37.91 20.70
N GLN A 439 -59.74 -37.33 19.52
CA GLN A 439 -60.09 -35.89 19.43
C GLN A 439 -61.54 -35.56 19.07
N GLY A 440 -62.39 -36.57 18.82
CA GLY A 440 -63.85 -36.40 18.84
C GLY A 440 -64.46 -35.38 17.87
N SER A 441 -63.71 -34.83 16.89
CA SER A 441 -64.30 -33.95 15.88
C SER A 441 -63.58 -33.99 14.52
N SER A 442 -64.43 -34.13 13.50
CA SER A 442 -64.36 -33.70 12.09
C SER A 442 -63.02 -33.42 11.38
N SER A 443 -63.03 -33.71 10.08
CA SER A 443 -62.07 -33.29 9.04
C SER A 443 -61.51 -31.85 9.16
N GLY A 444 -62.18 -30.94 9.90
CA GLY A 444 -61.71 -29.58 10.15
C GLY A 444 -60.40 -29.48 10.94
N GLN A 445 -60.23 -30.24 12.04
CA GLN A 445 -58.97 -30.20 12.82
C GLN A 445 -57.78 -30.66 11.99
N PHE A 446 -58.02 -31.64 11.13
CA PHE A 446 -57.03 -32.20 10.22
C PHE A 446 -56.59 -31.19 9.13
N VAL A 447 -57.55 -30.46 8.54
CA VAL A 447 -57.26 -29.35 7.61
C VAL A 447 -56.47 -28.23 8.32
N TRP A 448 -56.83 -27.92 9.57
CA TRP A 448 -56.11 -26.96 10.39
C TRP A 448 -54.66 -27.38 10.65
N SER A 449 -54.38 -28.64 10.98
CA SER A 449 -52.99 -29.11 11.19
C SER A 449 -52.12 -28.94 9.94
N ILE A 450 -52.66 -29.24 8.74
CA ILE A 450 -51.95 -29.08 7.47
C ILE A 450 -51.71 -27.59 7.18
N LEU A 451 -52.71 -26.75 7.39
CA LEU A 451 -52.58 -25.30 7.25
C LEU A 451 -51.47 -24.75 8.14
N MET A 452 -51.36 -25.24 9.39
CA MET A 452 -50.30 -24.83 10.32
C MET A 452 -48.91 -25.30 9.88
N VAL A 453 -48.78 -26.44 9.21
CA VAL A 453 -47.50 -26.85 8.60
C VAL A 453 -47.10 -25.89 7.47
N TRP A 454 -48.04 -25.48 6.61
CA TRP A 454 -47.77 -24.47 5.57
C TRP A 454 -47.39 -23.10 6.14
N ILE A 455 -48.08 -22.64 7.18
CA ILE A 455 -47.76 -21.38 7.86
C ILE A 455 -46.38 -21.46 8.53
N SER A 456 -46.04 -22.57 9.18
CA SER A 456 -44.70 -22.80 9.76
C SER A 456 -43.61 -22.75 8.70
N LEU A 457 -43.82 -23.44 7.56
CA LEU A 457 -42.90 -23.45 6.43
C LEU A 457 -42.66 -22.03 5.88
N PHE A 458 -43.74 -21.25 5.71
CA PHE A 458 -43.64 -19.86 5.27
C PHE A 458 -42.78 -19.01 6.22
N TYR A 459 -43.04 -19.10 7.53
CA TYR A 459 -42.26 -18.37 8.54
C TYR A 459 -40.78 -18.78 8.53
N LYS A 460 -40.47 -20.07 8.39
CA LYS A 460 -39.08 -20.56 8.30
C LYS A 460 -38.35 -19.97 7.09
N ILE A 461 -39.00 -19.90 5.92
CA ILE A 461 -38.43 -19.32 4.70
C ILE A 461 -38.17 -17.82 4.88
N VAL A 462 -39.16 -17.08 5.39
CA VAL A 462 -39.03 -15.63 5.62
C VAL A 462 -37.91 -15.33 6.62
N LEU A 463 -37.84 -16.08 7.72
CA LEU A 463 -36.79 -15.94 8.73
C LEU A 463 -35.41 -16.29 8.18
N PHE A 464 -35.30 -17.33 7.33
CA PHE A 464 -34.05 -17.68 6.66
C PHE A 464 -33.56 -16.58 5.70
N LEU A 465 -34.47 -15.96 4.94
CA LEU A 465 -34.13 -14.83 4.07
C LEU A 465 -33.66 -13.62 4.87
N ALA A 466 -34.37 -13.29 5.95
CA ALA A 466 -34.00 -12.18 6.82
C ALA A 466 -32.62 -12.40 7.48
N LEU A 467 -32.33 -13.62 7.96
CA LEU A 467 -31.01 -13.97 8.51
C LEU A 467 -29.89 -13.90 7.45
N ASN A 468 -30.16 -14.29 6.20
CA ASN A 468 -29.19 -14.13 5.11
C ASN A 468 -28.93 -12.67 4.76
N TYR A 469 -29.95 -11.83 4.78
CA TYR A 469 -29.81 -10.40 4.54
C TYR A 469 -28.94 -9.75 5.63
N VAL A 470 -29.19 -10.07 6.90
CA VAL A 470 -28.35 -9.64 8.03
C VAL A 470 -26.91 -10.12 7.87
N LYS A 471 -26.70 -11.38 7.48
CA LYS A 471 -25.36 -11.93 7.18
C LYS A 471 -24.65 -11.19 6.05
N TYR A 472 -25.39 -10.81 5.01
CA TYR A 472 -24.84 -10.05 3.88
C TYR A 472 -24.38 -8.66 4.31
N ILE A 473 -25.21 -7.93 5.06
CA ILE A 473 -24.84 -6.62 5.63
C ILE A 473 -23.61 -6.77 6.54
N TYR A 474 -23.62 -7.76 7.43
CA TYR A 474 -22.51 -8.02 8.35
C TYR A 474 -21.19 -8.27 7.61
N ASN A 475 -21.21 -9.08 6.54
CA ASN A 475 -20.03 -9.34 5.72
C ASN A 475 -19.58 -8.14 4.87
N ARG A 476 -20.50 -7.25 4.49
CA ARG A 476 -20.21 -6.08 3.65
C ARG A 476 -19.59 -4.94 4.45
N ASP A 477 -20.13 -4.68 5.63
CA ASP A 477 -19.86 -3.42 6.31
C ASP A 477 -18.89 -3.54 7.50
N GLN A 478 -18.52 -4.74 8.00
CA GLN A 478 -17.56 -5.02 9.10
C GLN A 478 -17.64 -4.16 10.39
N GLN A 479 -18.53 -3.17 10.47
CA GLN A 479 -18.60 -2.12 11.48
C GLN A 479 -19.81 -2.26 12.41
N TYR A 480 -20.66 -3.28 12.22
CA TYR A 480 -21.80 -3.53 13.09
C TYR A 480 -21.39 -4.44 14.26
N ALA A 481 -20.77 -3.84 15.28
CA ALA A 481 -20.59 -4.46 16.59
C ALA A 481 -21.65 -3.89 17.55
N PHE A 482 -22.58 -4.74 18.00
CA PHE A 482 -23.52 -4.44 19.08
C PHE A 482 -23.58 -5.63 20.04
N GLY A 483 -23.40 -5.41 21.34
CA GLY A 483 -23.56 -6.45 22.35
C GLY A 483 -23.72 -5.89 23.76
N TYR A 484 -24.91 -6.02 24.36
CA TYR A 484 -25.20 -5.63 25.75
C TYR A 484 -24.20 -6.19 26.79
N ASP A 485 -23.94 -5.37 27.82
CA ASP A 485 -23.35 -5.75 29.11
C ASP A 485 -24.25 -6.74 29.87
N VAL A 486 -24.08 -8.05 29.65
CA VAL A 486 -24.39 -9.08 30.65
C VAL A 486 -23.44 -10.25 30.40
N PHE A 487 -22.77 -10.73 31.45
CA PHE A 487 -21.74 -11.79 31.47
C PHE A 487 -20.29 -11.33 31.31
N SER A 488 -19.81 -10.61 32.32
CA SER A 488 -18.43 -10.77 32.77
C SER A 488 -18.26 -12.14 33.43
N SER A 489 -17.33 -12.94 32.91
CA SER A 489 -16.33 -13.75 33.63
C SER A 489 -16.04 -15.04 32.87
N GLU A 490 -14.82 -15.14 32.36
CA GLU A 490 -14.15 -16.38 31.92
C GLU A 490 -14.58 -16.96 30.56
N GLY A 491 -13.74 -16.74 29.55
CA GLY A 491 -13.87 -17.41 28.26
C GLY A 491 -12.86 -16.93 27.22
N ILE A 492 -11.64 -17.45 27.28
CA ILE A 492 -10.59 -17.27 26.27
C ILE A 492 -11.06 -17.92 24.96
N HIS A 493 -11.23 -17.14 23.89
CA HIS A 493 -11.21 -17.66 22.52
C HIS A 493 -10.39 -16.76 21.60
N ASN A 494 -9.25 -17.30 21.16
CA ASN A 494 -8.44 -16.76 20.08
C ASN A 494 -9.22 -16.82 18.76
N ASN A 495 -9.37 -15.71 18.06
CA ASN A 495 -9.88 -15.68 16.70
C ASN A 495 -8.71 -15.55 15.70
N PRO A 496 -8.41 -16.57 14.87
CA PRO A 496 -7.25 -16.57 13.98
C PRO A 496 -7.51 -15.92 12.60
N PHE A 497 -8.60 -15.16 12.42
CA PHE A 497 -8.95 -14.57 11.13
C PHE A 497 -9.11 -13.06 11.18
N ILE A 498 -8.00 -12.33 11.30
CA ILE A 498 -7.93 -10.91 10.93
C ILE A 498 -6.72 -10.72 10.02
N VAL A 499 -6.92 -11.01 8.73
CA VAL A 499 -6.12 -10.47 7.63
C VAL A 499 -7.07 -9.65 6.77
N ARG A 500 -7.03 -8.33 6.95
CA ARG A 500 -7.42 -7.22 6.03
C ARG A 500 -7.59 -5.98 6.93
N ASP A 501 -6.78 -4.93 6.76
CA ASP A 501 -7.01 -3.99 5.67
C ASP A 501 -5.73 -3.27 5.16
N MET A 502 -4.75 -4.00 4.60
CA MET A 502 -3.64 -3.36 3.87
C MET A 502 -4.10 -2.62 2.59
N ARG A 503 -5.29 -2.94 2.05
CA ARG A 503 -5.77 -2.37 0.77
C ARG A 503 -6.30 -0.94 0.90
N TYR A 504 -6.72 -0.51 2.07
CA TYR A 504 -7.06 0.91 2.29
C TYR A 504 -5.80 1.79 2.38
N PHE A 505 -4.77 1.32 3.10
CA PHE A 505 -3.47 2.01 3.22
C PHE A 505 -2.71 2.07 1.88
N ASP A 506 -2.72 0.98 1.11
CA ASP A 506 -2.14 1.00 -0.24
C ASP A 506 -2.88 1.97 -1.16
N ARG A 507 -4.22 2.10 -1.03
CA ARG A 507 -5.01 3.07 -1.81
C ARG A 507 -4.73 4.52 -1.41
N MET A 508 -4.61 4.84 -0.12
CA MET A 508 -4.27 6.19 0.36
C MET A 508 -2.82 6.56 -0.01
N ARG A 509 -1.88 5.62 0.11
CA ARG A 509 -0.48 5.81 -0.29
C ARG A 509 -0.34 5.96 -1.80
N GLN A 510 -1.04 5.15 -2.60
CA GLN A 510 -1.11 5.28 -4.06
C GLN A 510 -1.77 6.60 -4.48
N LYS A 511 -2.80 7.07 -3.77
CA LYS A 511 -3.47 8.35 -4.06
C LYS A 511 -2.56 9.55 -3.75
N LYS A 512 -1.81 9.52 -2.64
CA LYS A 512 -0.80 10.54 -2.30
C LYS A 512 0.38 10.51 -3.28
N GLN A 513 0.85 9.33 -3.69
CA GLN A 513 1.87 9.18 -4.74
C GLN A 513 1.37 9.62 -6.13
N GLN A 514 0.13 9.34 -6.50
CA GLN A 514 -0.47 9.82 -7.75
C GLN A 514 -0.61 11.33 -7.79
N MET A 515 -1.00 11.97 -6.68
CA MET A 515 -1.05 13.44 -6.61
C MET A 515 0.34 14.07 -6.73
N LYS A 516 1.37 13.48 -6.11
CA LYS A 516 2.77 13.91 -6.28
C LYS A 516 3.26 13.74 -7.73
N MET A 517 2.99 12.59 -8.35
CA MET A 517 3.35 12.33 -9.76
C MET A 517 2.61 13.27 -10.73
N MET A 518 1.35 13.63 -10.47
CA MET A 518 0.61 14.61 -11.28
C MET A 518 1.21 16.02 -11.17
N GLN A 519 1.59 16.46 -9.97
CA GLN A 519 2.25 17.75 -9.79
C GLN A 519 3.63 17.79 -10.47
N GLN A 520 4.43 16.72 -10.35
CA GLN A 520 5.71 16.62 -11.06
C GLN A 520 5.54 16.59 -12.58
N SER A 521 4.55 15.86 -13.10
CA SER A 521 4.22 15.85 -14.53
C SER A 521 3.88 17.25 -15.06
N GLN A 522 3.10 18.03 -14.30
CA GLN A 522 2.77 19.41 -14.66
C GLN A 522 3.99 20.33 -14.65
N ILE A 523 4.90 20.16 -13.70
CA ILE A 523 6.17 20.91 -13.64
C ILE A 523 7.05 20.57 -14.86
N ILE A 524 7.22 19.28 -15.16
CA ILE A 524 8.02 18.79 -16.30
C ILE A 524 7.42 19.29 -17.63
N GLN A 525 6.10 19.23 -17.81
CA GLN A 525 5.43 19.78 -18.99
C GLN A 525 5.64 21.30 -19.12
N GLY A 526 5.60 22.04 -18.01
CA GLY A 526 5.91 23.47 -17.98
C GLY A 526 7.35 23.78 -18.42
N TYR A 527 8.31 22.94 -18.04
CA TYR A 527 9.71 23.07 -18.48
C TYR A 527 9.88 22.77 -19.97
N TYR A 528 9.29 21.69 -20.49
CA TYR A 528 9.34 21.38 -21.92
C TYR A 528 8.68 22.47 -22.78
N GLN A 529 7.57 23.06 -22.34
CA GLN A 529 6.96 24.19 -23.04
C GLN A 529 7.86 25.43 -23.08
N LYS A 530 8.54 25.76 -21.98
CA LYS A 530 9.51 26.86 -21.94
C LYS A 530 10.71 26.60 -22.85
N GLN A 531 11.20 25.37 -22.88
CA GLN A 531 12.32 24.97 -23.76
C GLN A 531 11.92 25.05 -25.24
N GLN A 532 10.72 24.60 -25.61
CA GLN A 532 10.18 24.74 -26.97
C GLN A 532 9.98 26.21 -27.36
N GLN A 533 9.50 27.06 -26.44
CA GLN A 533 9.42 28.51 -26.67
C GLN A 533 10.81 29.12 -26.88
N ALA A 534 11.81 28.74 -26.08
CA ALA A 534 13.18 29.23 -26.25
C ALA A 534 13.80 28.80 -27.60
N LEU A 535 13.55 27.56 -28.03
CA LEU A 535 13.95 27.06 -29.35
C LEU A 535 13.24 27.79 -30.50
N MET A 536 11.95 28.10 -30.37
CA MET A 536 11.25 28.90 -31.38
C MET A 536 11.76 30.35 -31.45
N VAL A 537 12.12 30.95 -30.31
CA VAL A 537 12.73 32.29 -30.27
C VAL A 537 14.13 32.28 -30.89
N SER A 538 14.95 31.25 -30.64
CA SER A 538 16.30 31.15 -31.23
C SER A 538 16.26 30.88 -32.74
N GLN A 539 15.31 30.07 -33.22
CA GLN A 539 15.10 29.87 -34.66
C GLN A 539 14.65 31.16 -35.35
N ASN A 540 13.75 31.94 -34.73
CA ASN A 540 13.34 33.25 -35.25
C ASN A 540 14.47 34.30 -35.22
N ALA A 541 15.37 34.24 -34.24
CA ALA A 541 16.56 35.08 -34.19
C ALA A 541 17.58 34.71 -35.29
N GLY A 542 17.74 33.43 -35.61
CA GLY A 542 18.56 32.93 -36.71
C GLY A 542 18.06 33.39 -38.10
N TYR A 543 16.74 33.38 -38.31
CA TYR A 543 16.14 33.87 -39.56
C TYR A 543 16.27 35.39 -39.74
N LYS A 544 16.28 36.18 -38.64
CA LYS A 544 16.55 37.62 -38.72
C LYS A 544 18.01 37.95 -38.99
N ASN A 545 18.94 37.09 -38.59
CA ASN A 545 20.37 37.31 -38.84
C ASN A 545 20.79 36.93 -40.26
N ASN A 546 20.12 35.96 -40.91
CA ASN A 546 20.41 35.60 -42.31
C ASN A 546 19.90 36.62 -43.35
N ASN A 547 19.04 37.56 -42.98
CA ASN A 547 18.63 38.67 -43.86
C ASN A 547 19.51 39.92 -43.74
N ASN A 548 20.51 39.93 -42.84
CA ASN A 548 21.44 41.06 -42.69
C ASN A 548 22.89 40.75 -43.09
N ILE A 549 23.20 39.52 -43.52
CA ILE A 549 24.51 39.16 -44.08
C ILE A 549 24.49 39.36 -45.60
N ASN A 550 24.13 40.57 -46.03
CA ASN A 550 24.41 41.01 -47.41
C ASN A 550 24.69 42.53 -47.52
N ASN A 551 24.99 43.20 -46.41
CA ASN A 551 25.49 44.57 -46.44
C ASN A 551 26.44 44.83 -45.27
N SER A 552 27.69 44.39 -45.43
CA SER A 552 28.81 44.88 -44.64
C SER A 552 29.90 45.38 -45.57
N ASN A 553 29.67 46.57 -46.12
CA ASN A 553 30.73 47.53 -46.38
C ASN A 553 30.20 48.88 -45.88
N ILE A 554 31.05 49.61 -45.14
CA ILE A 554 30.90 51.00 -44.65
C ILE A 554 30.73 51.14 -43.11
N ASN A 555 31.74 51.80 -42.54
CA ASN A 555 31.81 52.56 -41.29
C ASN A 555 32.17 51.85 -39.98
N ALA A 556 33.48 51.62 -39.86
CA ALA A 556 34.22 51.81 -38.62
C ALA A 556 34.15 53.29 -38.18
N GLN A 557 33.29 53.63 -37.21
CA GLN A 557 33.48 54.84 -36.37
C GLN A 557 32.59 54.99 -35.11
N ASN A 558 31.96 53.94 -34.59
CA ASN A 558 31.07 54.08 -33.41
C ASN A 558 31.37 53.15 -32.21
N GLN A 559 32.60 52.60 -32.12
CA GLN A 559 32.98 51.69 -31.03
C GLN A 559 33.48 52.35 -29.73
N GLN A 560 33.35 53.67 -29.53
CA GLN A 560 33.89 54.32 -28.31
C GLN A 560 32.87 54.82 -27.27
N ASN A 561 31.55 54.63 -27.46
CA ASN A 561 30.55 55.20 -26.54
C ASN A 561 29.69 54.20 -25.75
N LEU A 562 29.99 52.90 -25.73
CA LEU A 562 29.18 51.89 -25.01
C LEU A 562 29.89 51.17 -23.85
N GLN A 563 31.12 51.55 -23.50
CA GLN A 563 31.84 51.02 -22.33
C GLN A 563 31.69 51.85 -21.04
N ARG A 564 30.75 52.81 -20.98
CA ARG A 564 30.57 53.70 -19.80
C ARG A 564 29.22 53.61 -19.08
N SER A 565 28.40 52.60 -19.35
CA SER A 565 27.05 52.57 -18.78
C SER A 565 26.63 51.22 -18.19
N TYR A 566 27.49 50.51 -17.45
CA TYR A 566 27.06 49.46 -16.50
C TYR A 566 28.06 49.34 -15.33
N GLN A 567 28.37 50.47 -14.70
CA GLN A 567 28.79 50.53 -13.31
C GLN A 567 27.92 51.61 -12.66
N GLY A 568 26.99 51.21 -11.79
CA GLY A 568 26.25 52.15 -10.95
C GLY A 568 24.81 51.73 -10.65
N SER A 569 24.60 51.34 -9.39
CA SER A 569 23.32 51.33 -8.66
C SER A 569 22.39 50.15 -9.01
N PHE A 570 21.82 49.40 -8.06
CA PHE A 570 21.37 49.65 -6.68
C PHE A 570 21.62 48.38 -5.84
N TYR A 571 22.06 48.49 -4.57
CA TYR A 571 21.21 48.39 -3.37
C TYR A 571 20.26 47.19 -3.36
#